data_AF-A0A1M5RZH5-F1
#
_entry.id   AF-A0A1M5RZH5-F1
#
_cell.length_a   1.000
_cell.length_b   1.000
_cell.length_c   1.000
_cell.angle_alpha   90.00
_cell.angle_beta   90.00
_cell.angle_gamma   90.00
#
_symmetry.space_group_name_H-M   'P 1'
#
loop_
_entity.id
_entity.type
_entity.pdbx_description
1 polymer ?
#
loop_
_entity_poly.entity_id
_entity_poly.type
_entity_poly.pdbx_seq_one_letter_code
_entity_poly.pdbx_strand_id
1 'polypeptide(L)'
;MFIMKNNCQIERKEIYLVISKLLIEVIETNKPYIWYKTEEPFINKYNGRISYDYSGEVREMTYTDIIKMKNELGKSEIAQILYFSKLDELLSEIYIDQWTPTFQSNYGKSWVSYKELLERSFNEWKYENFEIYNEETEEEDEDLDIELDNVLYDFLEDTSYEIYYAKILNSLKQST
;
A
#
# COMPACT_ATOMS: atom_id res chain seq x y z
N MET A 1 17.74 -4.82 -16.89
CA MET A 1 18.85 -5.21 -15.98
C MET A 1 19.31 -3.91 -15.37
N PHE A 2 19.39 -3.85 -14.05
CA PHE A 2 19.68 -2.62 -13.32
C PHE A 2 21.07 -2.71 -12.71
N ILE A 3 21.73 -1.57 -12.55
CA ILE A 3 23.06 -1.47 -11.93
C ILE A 3 22.89 -0.85 -10.55
N MET A 4 23.28 -1.57 -9.51
CA MET A 4 23.23 -1.10 -8.13
C MET A 4 24.47 -0.28 -7.76
N LYS A 5 24.39 0.52 -6.68
CA LYS A 5 25.52 1.33 -6.15
C LYS A 5 26.81 0.55 -5.91
N ASN A 6 26.70 -0.73 -5.54
CA ASN A 6 27.84 -1.62 -5.32
C ASN A 6 28.43 -2.22 -6.62
N ASN A 7 28.01 -1.74 -7.79
CA ASN A 7 28.33 -2.25 -9.12
C ASN A 7 27.86 -3.69 -9.39
N CYS A 8 26.95 -4.23 -8.58
CA CYS A 8 26.26 -5.47 -8.90
C CYS A 8 25.14 -5.22 -9.91
N GLN A 9 24.94 -6.20 -10.79
CA GLN A 9 23.78 -6.22 -11.68
C GLN A 9 22.65 -6.99 -11.02
N ILE A 10 21.43 -6.47 -11.14
CA ILE A 10 20.22 -7.12 -10.66
C ILE A 10 19.19 -7.20 -11.78
N GLU A 11 18.60 -8.38 -11.93
CA GLU A 11 17.53 -8.62 -12.89
C GLU A 11 16.17 -8.26 -12.30
N ARG A 12 15.22 -7.93 -13.17
CA ARG A 12 13.83 -7.63 -12.80
C ARG A 12 13.20 -8.71 -11.91
N LYS A 13 13.48 -9.99 -12.19
CA LYS A 13 12.97 -11.13 -11.40
C LYS A 13 13.53 -11.15 -9.98
N GLU A 14 14.76 -10.70 -9.77
CA GLU A 14 15.36 -10.60 -8.45
C GLU A 14 14.72 -9.45 -7.67
N ILE A 15 14.39 -8.34 -8.33
CA ILE A 15 13.62 -7.25 -7.73
C ILE A 15 12.21 -7.73 -7.33
N TYR A 16 11.56 -8.58 -8.13
CA TYR A 16 10.27 -9.20 -7.74
C TYR A 16 10.39 -10.00 -6.44
N LEU A 17 11.51 -10.69 -6.21
CA LEU A 17 11.76 -11.39 -4.94
C LEU A 17 11.95 -10.42 -3.78
N VAL A 18 12.62 -9.28 -4.01
CA VAL A 18 12.74 -8.21 -3.02
C VAL A 18 11.36 -7.67 -2.65
N ILE A 19 10.55 -7.27 -3.65
CA ILE A 19 9.19 -6.75 -3.41
C ILE A 19 8.34 -7.78 -2.66
N SER A 20 8.41 -9.07 -3.05
CA SER A 20 7.72 -10.16 -2.35
C SER A 20 8.14 -10.25 -0.89
N LYS A 21 9.44 -10.13 -0.60
CA LYS A 21 9.97 -10.15 0.78
C LYS A 21 9.47 -8.94 1.57
N LEU A 22 9.54 -7.74 1.00
CA LEU A 22 9.04 -6.51 1.64
C LEU A 22 7.54 -6.62 1.95
N LEU A 23 6.74 -7.14 1.02
CA LEU A 23 5.31 -7.36 1.26
C LEU A 23 5.05 -8.38 2.36
N ILE A 24 5.85 -9.45 2.43
CA ILE A 24 5.78 -10.41 3.53
C ILE A 24 6.08 -9.73 4.87
N GLU A 25 7.12 -8.89 4.92
CA GLU A 25 7.49 -8.13 6.12
C GLU A 25 6.37 -7.17 6.55
N VAL A 26 5.74 -6.45 5.60
CA VAL A 26 4.56 -5.62 5.88
C VAL A 26 3.45 -6.44 6.54
N ILE A 27 3.12 -7.62 5.98
CA ILE A 27 2.06 -8.50 6.52
C ILE A 27 2.40 -9.04 7.92
N GLU A 28 3.66 -9.35 8.17
CA GLU A 28 4.11 -9.97 9.42
C GLU A 28 4.29 -8.97 10.56
N THR A 29 4.61 -7.72 10.24
CA THR A 29 4.86 -6.66 11.24
C THR A 29 3.64 -5.80 11.56
N ASN A 30 2.61 -5.86 10.72
CA ASN A 30 1.40 -5.07 10.89
C ASN A 30 0.17 -5.94 11.10
N LYS A 31 -0.68 -5.50 12.04
CA LYS A 31 -2.00 -6.10 12.24
C LYS A 31 -2.96 -5.55 11.18
N PRO A 32 -3.76 -6.40 10.51
CA PRO A 32 -4.66 -5.95 9.47
C PRO A 32 -5.94 -5.33 10.05
N TYR A 33 -6.35 -4.20 9.48
CA TYR A 33 -7.59 -3.49 9.80
C TYR A 33 -8.45 -3.33 8.55
N ILE A 34 -9.75 -3.18 8.77
CA ILE A 34 -10.74 -2.90 7.73
C ILE A 34 -11.38 -1.54 7.99
N TRP A 35 -11.47 -0.73 6.94
CA TRP A 35 -12.12 0.57 6.98
C TRP A 35 -13.64 0.46 6.96
N TYR A 36 -14.31 1.36 7.65
CA TYR A 36 -15.75 1.56 7.56
C TYR A 36 -16.11 3.04 7.60
N LYS A 37 -17.16 3.38 6.85
CA LYS A 37 -17.66 4.74 6.75
C LYS A 37 -18.21 5.20 8.10
N THR A 38 -17.72 6.34 8.58
CA THR A 38 -18.31 7.13 9.66
C THR A 38 -18.64 8.53 9.14
N GLU A 39 -19.55 9.23 9.80
CA GLU A 39 -19.90 10.61 9.50
C GLU A 39 -19.74 11.43 10.77
N GLU A 40 -18.65 12.19 10.87
CA GLU A 40 -18.31 12.95 12.08
C GLU A 40 -18.59 14.44 11.88
N PRO A 41 -19.55 15.04 12.62
CA PRO A 41 -19.86 16.46 12.49
C PRO A 41 -18.80 17.33 13.17
N PHE A 42 -18.40 18.43 12.52
CA PHE A 42 -17.52 19.44 13.10
C PHE A 42 -17.93 20.87 12.69
N ILE A 43 -17.50 21.87 13.46
CA ILE A 43 -17.71 23.29 13.13
C ILE A 43 -16.63 23.74 12.17
N ASN A 44 -17.03 24.09 10.94
CA ASN A 44 -16.11 24.55 9.92
C ASN A 44 -15.64 25.98 10.21
N LYS A 45 -14.33 26.13 10.43
CA LYS A 45 -13.70 27.41 10.79
C LYS A 45 -13.82 28.48 9.70
N TYR A 46 -14.07 28.11 8.45
CA TYR A 46 -14.17 29.04 7.32
C TYR A 46 -15.56 29.65 7.14
N ASN A 47 -16.62 28.94 7.52
CA ASN A 47 -18.01 29.39 7.29
C ASN A 47 -18.91 29.35 8.53
N GLY A 48 -18.43 28.84 9.66
CA GLY A 48 -19.17 28.74 10.93
C GLY A 48 -20.32 27.73 10.92
N ARG A 49 -20.47 26.93 9.85
CA ARG A 49 -21.54 25.92 9.70
C ARG A 49 -21.04 24.54 10.10
N ILE A 50 -21.98 23.65 10.40
CA ILE A 50 -21.69 22.22 10.57
C ILE A 50 -21.26 21.66 9.21
N SER A 51 -20.10 21.02 9.19
CA SER A 51 -19.60 20.20 8.10
C SER A 51 -19.35 18.78 8.62
N TYR A 52 -19.11 17.83 7.73
CA TYR A 52 -18.90 16.43 8.08
C TYR A 52 -17.56 15.94 7.56
N ASP A 53 -16.86 15.16 8.37
CA ASP A 53 -15.73 14.34 7.95
C ASP A 53 -16.24 12.93 7.59
N TYR A 54 -15.75 12.42 6.46
CA TYR A 54 -16.07 11.11 5.90
C TYR A 54 -14.84 10.20 5.81
N SER A 55 -13.76 10.57 6.50
CA SER A 55 -12.51 9.81 6.55
C SER A 55 -12.66 8.42 7.17
N GLY A 56 -13.79 8.16 7.85
CA GLY A 56 -14.11 6.87 8.41
C GLY A 56 -13.20 6.47 9.56
N GLU A 57 -13.38 5.22 9.98
CA GLU A 57 -12.55 4.60 11.00
C GLU A 57 -12.11 3.22 10.51
N VAL A 58 -11.06 2.71 11.13
CA VAL A 58 -10.62 1.33 10.90
C VAL A 58 -10.84 0.53 12.17
N ARG A 59 -11.21 -0.74 12.00
CA ARG A 59 -11.26 -1.72 13.10
C ARG A 59 -10.43 -2.92 12.75
N GLU A 60 -10.00 -3.64 13.77
CA GLU A 60 -9.27 -4.89 13.57
C GLU A 60 -10.07 -5.82 12.65
N MET A 61 -9.38 -6.34 11.64
CA MET A 61 -9.96 -7.25 10.68
C MET A 61 -10.18 -8.61 11.35
N THR A 62 -11.36 -9.19 11.16
CA THR A 62 -11.67 -10.55 11.62
C THR A 62 -11.42 -11.58 10.53
N TYR A 63 -11.38 -12.85 10.91
CA TYR A 63 -11.34 -13.95 9.94
C TYR A 63 -12.50 -13.87 8.93
N THR A 64 -13.70 -13.51 9.37
CA THR A 64 -14.87 -13.39 8.48
C THR A 64 -14.71 -12.25 7.47
N ASP A 65 -14.12 -11.13 7.90
CA ASP A 65 -13.89 -9.98 7.03
C ASP A 65 -12.96 -10.33 5.86
N ILE A 66 -11.83 -10.98 6.14
CA ILE A 66 -10.86 -11.35 5.10
C ILE A 66 -11.42 -12.41 4.13
N ILE A 67 -12.23 -13.37 4.61
CA ILE A 67 -12.93 -14.32 3.74
C ILE A 67 -13.90 -13.58 2.81
N LYS A 68 -14.67 -12.63 3.37
CA LYS A 68 -15.62 -11.83 2.59
C LYS A 68 -14.89 -11.01 1.52
N MET A 69 -13.83 -10.30 1.92
CA MET A 69 -12.99 -9.50 1.02
C MET A 69 -12.47 -10.34 -0.14
N LYS A 70 -11.88 -11.52 0.11
CA LYS A 70 -11.42 -12.43 -0.96
C LYS A 70 -12.53 -12.80 -1.94
N ASN A 71 -13.75 -13.01 -1.43
CA ASN A 71 -14.90 -13.33 -2.28
C ASN A 71 -15.38 -12.12 -3.09
N GLU A 72 -14.95 -10.90 -2.80
CA GLU A 72 -15.36 -9.67 -3.47
C GLU A 72 -14.28 -9.12 -4.43
N LEU A 73 -13.01 -9.51 -4.26
CA LEU A 73 -11.89 -9.10 -5.11
C LEU A 73 -12.18 -9.24 -6.62
N GLY A 74 -12.04 -8.13 -7.33
CA GLY A 74 -12.16 -7.97 -8.78
C GLY A 74 -13.59 -8.08 -9.30
N LYS A 75 -14.60 -8.15 -8.42
CA LYS A 75 -16.00 -8.36 -8.83
C LYS A 75 -16.76 -7.08 -9.11
N SER A 76 -16.42 -5.97 -8.47
CA SER A 76 -17.12 -4.70 -8.67
C SER A 76 -16.59 -3.97 -9.90
N GLU A 77 -17.47 -3.26 -10.61
CA GLU A 77 -17.05 -2.39 -11.73
C GLU A 77 -16.07 -1.30 -11.27
N ILE A 78 -16.27 -0.80 -10.04
CA ILE A 78 -15.38 0.18 -9.43
C ILE A 78 -13.98 -0.40 -9.22
N ALA A 79 -13.87 -1.63 -8.70
CA ALA A 79 -12.59 -2.29 -8.49
C ALA A 79 -11.83 -2.48 -9.81
N GLN A 80 -12.52 -2.78 -10.90
CA GLN A 80 -11.91 -2.92 -12.23
C GLN A 80 -11.40 -1.60 -12.83
N ILE A 81 -11.86 -0.45 -12.29
CA ILE A 81 -11.41 0.88 -12.71
C ILE A 81 -10.29 1.39 -11.81
N LEU A 82 -10.38 1.12 -10.49
CA LEU A 82 -9.47 1.66 -9.50
C LEU A 82 -8.19 0.84 -9.31
N TYR A 83 -8.24 -0.46 -9.59
CA TYR A 83 -7.16 -1.39 -9.27
C TYR A 83 -6.66 -2.13 -10.51
N PHE A 84 -5.35 -2.33 -10.58
CA PHE A 84 -4.71 -3.04 -11.69
C PHE A 84 -4.96 -4.55 -11.61
N SER A 85 -5.05 -5.08 -10.40
CA SER A 85 -5.21 -6.52 -10.14
C SER A 85 -5.92 -6.79 -8.82
N LYS A 86 -6.19 -8.07 -8.56
CA LYS A 86 -6.72 -8.51 -7.26
C LYS A 86 -5.69 -8.35 -6.13
N LEU A 87 -4.40 -8.40 -6.43
CA LEU A 87 -3.37 -8.15 -5.43
C LEU A 87 -3.36 -6.67 -5.07
N ASP A 88 -3.40 -5.80 -6.08
CA ASP A 88 -3.47 -4.36 -5.90
C ASP A 88 -4.70 -3.94 -5.06
N GLU A 89 -5.89 -4.46 -5.41
CA GLU A 89 -7.12 -4.24 -4.62
C GLU A 89 -6.98 -4.75 -3.18
N LEU A 90 -6.47 -5.98 -2.99
CA LEU A 90 -6.31 -6.58 -1.66
C LEU A 90 -5.43 -5.71 -0.76
N LEU A 91 -4.30 -5.21 -1.27
CA LEU A 91 -3.35 -4.42 -0.48
C LEU A 91 -3.84 -2.98 -0.25
N SER A 92 -4.65 -2.45 -1.17
CA SER A 92 -5.25 -1.13 -1.04
C SER A 92 -6.37 -1.09 0.02
N GLU A 93 -7.08 -2.21 0.20
CA GLU A 93 -8.26 -2.29 1.10
C GLU A 93 -7.93 -2.83 2.51
N ILE A 94 -6.68 -3.20 2.76
CA ILE A 94 -6.19 -3.61 4.08
C ILE A 94 -5.39 -2.48 4.69
N TYR A 95 -5.86 -2.00 5.84
CA TYR A 95 -5.30 -0.85 6.54
C TYR A 95 -4.53 -1.26 7.78
N ILE A 96 -3.79 -0.31 8.35
CA ILE A 96 -3.28 -0.36 9.72
C ILE A 96 -3.95 0.73 10.56
N ASP A 97 -3.82 0.64 11.89
CA ASP A 97 -4.32 1.66 12.83
C ASP A 97 -3.41 2.90 12.87
N GLN A 98 -3.13 3.45 11.69
CA GLN A 98 -2.37 4.69 11.51
C GLN A 98 -2.98 5.47 10.36
N TRP A 99 -2.90 6.79 10.48
CA TRP A 99 -3.39 7.71 9.46
C TRP A 99 -2.54 8.98 9.44
N THR A 100 -2.57 9.68 8.30
CA THR A 100 -1.99 11.01 8.15
C THR A 100 -3.09 12.04 7.93
N PRO A 101 -2.93 13.28 8.44
CA PRO A 101 -3.93 14.32 8.22
C PRO A 101 -3.97 14.71 6.72
N THR A 102 -5.17 14.77 6.14
CA THR A 102 -5.36 15.21 4.76
C THR A 102 -6.32 16.40 4.67
N PHE A 103 -6.01 17.30 3.74
CA PHE A 103 -6.89 18.43 3.41
C PHE A 103 -8.06 18.01 2.50
N GLN A 104 -8.01 16.82 1.88
CA GLN A 104 -9.01 16.36 0.92
C GLN A 104 -10.34 15.95 1.57
N SER A 105 -10.37 15.61 2.87
CA SER A 105 -11.59 15.30 3.64
C SER A 105 -11.84 16.33 4.75
N ASN A 106 -11.70 17.63 4.47
CA ASN A 106 -11.93 18.69 5.46
C ASN A 106 -11.14 18.51 6.79
N TYR A 107 -9.83 18.24 6.72
CA TYR A 107 -8.97 17.83 7.85
C TYR A 107 -9.16 16.39 8.34
N GLY A 108 -9.77 15.54 7.53
CA GLY A 108 -9.95 14.12 7.83
C GLY A 108 -8.66 13.29 7.76
N LYS A 109 -8.84 11.99 8.01
CA LYS A 109 -7.79 10.97 8.09
C LYS A 109 -7.54 10.34 6.71
N SER A 110 -6.28 10.18 6.32
CA SER A 110 -5.85 9.28 5.25
C SER A 110 -5.26 8.04 5.90
N TRP A 111 -6.03 6.95 5.95
CA TRP A 111 -5.61 5.71 6.58
C TRP A 111 -4.52 5.02 5.77
N VAL A 112 -3.48 4.54 6.45
CA VAL A 112 -2.34 3.89 5.82
C VAL A 112 -2.72 2.46 5.45
N SER A 113 -2.56 2.11 4.17
CA SER A 113 -2.82 0.77 3.64
C SER A 113 -1.56 -0.10 3.57
N TYR A 114 -1.73 -1.41 3.38
CA TYR A 114 -0.61 -2.32 3.15
C TYR A 114 0.12 -1.97 1.84
N LYS A 115 -0.60 -1.50 0.83
CA LYS A 115 -0.02 -0.98 -0.41
C LYS A 115 0.89 0.21 -0.13
N GLU A 116 0.43 1.19 0.65
CA GLU A 116 1.22 2.38 1.00
C GLU A 116 2.49 2.01 1.79
N LEU A 117 2.42 1.03 2.69
CA LEU A 117 3.60 0.51 3.40
C LEU A 117 4.58 -0.20 2.47
N LEU A 118 4.09 -0.97 1.51
CA LEU A 118 4.93 -1.64 0.51
C LEU A 118 5.64 -0.62 -0.37
N GLU A 119 4.92 0.38 -0.87
CA GLU A 119 5.47 1.48 -1.69
C GLU A 119 6.56 2.24 -0.94
N ARG A 120 6.31 2.59 0.34
CA ARG A 120 7.33 3.22 1.20
C ARG A 120 8.57 2.35 1.36
N SER A 121 8.39 1.08 1.71
CA SER A 121 9.51 0.16 1.93
C SER A 121 10.30 -0.08 0.65
N PHE A 122 9.62 -0.14 -0.50
CA PHE A 122 10.26 -0.27 -1.79
C PHE A 122 11.02 1.00 -2.17
N ASN A 123 10.46 2.19 -1.93
CA ASN A 123 11.15 3.46 -2.15
C ASN A 123 12.42 3.56 -1.30
N GLU A 124 12.35 3.25 -0.01
CA GLU A 124 13.53 3.20 0.86
C GLU A 124 14.60 2.26 0.28
N TRP A 125 14.20 1.04 -0.10
CA TRP A 125 15.12 0.09 -0.72
C TRP A 125 15.71 0.61 -2.04
N LYS A 126 14.92 1.27 -2.90
CA LYS A 126 15.40 1.87 -4.16
C LYS A 126 16.53 2.88 -3.91
N TYR A 127 16.30 3.87 -3.05
CA TYR A 127 17.29 4.92 -2.76
C TYR A 127 18.54 4.40 -2.03
N GLU A 128 18.41 3.32 -1.26
CA GLU A 128 19.55 2.65 -0.63
C GLU A 128 20.42 1.89 -1.65
N ASN A 129 19.84 1.39 -2.75
CA ASN A 129 20.49 0.42 -3.62
C ASN A 129 20.84 0.95 -5.03
N PHE A 130 20.24 2.06 -5.48
CA PHE A 130 20.46 2.65 -6.80
C PHE A 130 20.84 4.13 -6.69
N GLU A 131 21.74 4.60 -7.58
CA GLU A 131 22.10 6.02 -7.69
C GLU A 131 20.98 6.82 -8.36
N ILE A 132 19.82 6.93 -7.68
CA ILE A 132 18.67 7.69 -8.17
C ILE A 132 18.89 9.19 -7.96
N TYR A 133 19.50 9.57 -6.85
CA TYR A 133 19.83 10.97 -6.55
C TYR A 133 21.33 11.13 -6.36
N ASN A 134 21.92 12.03 -7.13
CA ASN A 134 23.33 12.39 -7.01
C ASN A 134 23.48 13.60 -6.10
N GLU A 135 23.94 13.37 -4.87
CA GLU A 135 24.18 14.44 -3.88
C GLU A 135 25.25 15.46 -4.31
N GLU A 136 26.18 15.10 -5.19
CA GLU A 136 27.24 16.01 -5.65
C GLU A 136 26.76 16.97 -6.73
N THR A 137 25.84 16.53 -7.60
CA THR A 137 25.28 17.34 -8.69
C THR A 137 23.89 17.89 -8.38
N GLU A 138 23.26 17.42 -7.30
CA GLU A 138 21.85 17.66 -6.96
C GLU A 138 20.88 17.25 -8.08
N GLU A 139 21.26 16.27 -8.90
CA GLU A 139 20.45 15.76 -10.02
C GLU A 139 19.81 14.41 -9.68
N GLU A 140 18.58 14.22 -10.16
CA GLU A 140 17.82 12.97 -10.04
C GLU A 140 17.78 12.24 -11.39
N ASP A 141 18.07 10.94 -11.39
CA ASP A 141 17.85 10.05 -12.52
C ASP A 141 16.37 9.63 -12.55
N GLU A 142 15.52 10.55 -13.02
CA GLU A 142 14.07 10.37 -13.12
C GLU A 142 13.71 9.13 -13.97
N ASP A 143 14.49 8.84 -15.02
CA ASP A 143 14.25 7.69 -15.89
C ASP A 143 14.44 6.37 -15.12
N LEU A 144 15.53 6.26 -14.35
CA LEU A 144 15.78 5.09 -13.51
C LEU A 144 14.71 4.92 -12.42
N ASP A 145 14.29 6.02 -11.79
CA ASP A 145 13.25 5.96 -10.75
C ASP A 145 11.91 5.47 -11.31
N ILE A 146 11.49 6.01 -12.46
CA ILE A 146 10.30 5.58 -13.18
C ILE A 146 10.41 4.11 -13.61
N GLU A 147 11.56 3.67 -14.12
CA GLU A 147 11.76 2.28 -14.51
C GLU A 147 11.60 1.32 -13.31
N LEU A 148 12.14 1.68 -12.14
CA LEU A 148 12.01 0.88 -10.92
C LEU A 148 10.57 0.88 -10.37
N ASP A 149 9.84 2.00 -10.45
CA ASP A 149 8.41 2.06 -10.11
C ASP A 149 7.57 1.15 -11.00
N ASN A 150 7.87 1.12 -12.30
CA ASN A 150 7.22 0.17 -13.21
C ASN A 150 7.52 -1.29 -12.84
N VAL A 151 8.64 -1.58 -12.17
CA VAL A 151 8.89 -2.92 -11.62
C VAL A 151 7.93 -3.28 -10.50
N LEU A 152 7.60 -2.33 -9.62
CA LEU A 152 6.59 -2.51 -8.58
C LEU A 152 5.19 -2.68 -9.16
N TYR A 153 4.80 -1.84 -10.13
CA TYR A 153 3.48 -1.91 -10.75
C TYR A 153 3.26 -3.24 -11.49
N ASP A 154 4.22 -3.66 -12.32
CA ASP A 154 4.09 -4.95 -13.01
C ASP A 154 4.12 -6.13 -12.01
N PHE A 155 4.83 -6.01 -10.87
CA PHE A 155 4.74 -7.02 -9.82
C PHE A 155 3.33 -7.11 -9.23
N LEU A 156 2.70 -5.96 -8.94
CA LEU A 156 1.33 -5.91 -8.42
C LEU A 156 0.32 -6.43 -9.46
N GLU A 157 0.55 -6.20 -10.74
CA GLU A 157 -0.30 -6.66 -11.84
C GLU A 157 -0.19 -8.18 -12.07
N ASP A 158 1.04 -8.69 -12.19
CA ASP A 158 1.31 -10.06 -12.63
C ASP A 158 1.26 -11.12 -11.52
N THR A 159 1.44 -10.71 -10.26
CA THR A 159 1.59 -11.65 -9.14
C THR A 159 0.24 -12.08 -8.57
N SER A 160 0.05 -13.38 -8.33
CA SER A 160 -1.18 -13.84 -7.67
C SER A 160 -1.28 -13.35 -6.23
N TYR A 161 -2.49 -12.94 -5.85
CA TYR A 161 -2.80 -12.51 -4.49
C TYR A 161 -2.84 -13.67 -3.48
N GLU A 162 -2.97 -14.92 -3.95
CA GLU A 162 -3.28 -16.10 -3.13
C GLU A 162 -2.28 -16.36 -2.00
N ILE A 163 -0.98 -16.18 -2.27
CA ILE A 163 0.07 -16.40 -1.26
C ILE A 163 0.00 -15.36 -0.16
N TYR A 164 -0.16 -14.08 -0.53
CA TYR A 164 -0.23 -12.97 0.41
C TYR A 164 -1.52 -13.00 1.21
N TYR A 165 -2.65 -13.30 0.55
CA TYR A 165 -3.91 -13.57 1.21
C TYR A 165 -3.78 -14.69 2.27
N ALA A 166 -3.13 -15.80 1.93
CA ALA A 166 -2.94 -16.90 2.87
C ALA A 166 -2.10 -16.48 4.09
N LYS A 167 -1.08 -15.64 3.88
CA LYS A 167 -0.28 -15.07 4.99
C LYS A 167 -1.10 -14.15 5.89
N ILE A 168 -1.88 -13.24 5.32
CA ILE A 168 -2.76 -12.34 6.09
C ILE A 168 -3.82 -13.14 6.86
N LEU A 169 -4.42 -14.14 6.23
CA LEU A 169 -5.37 -15.03 6.90
C LEU A 169 -4.74 -15.78 8.09
N ASN A 170 -3.46 -16.15 7.97
CA ASN A 170 -2.74 -16.84 9.04
C ASN A 170 -2.32 -15.89 10.18
N SER A 171 -1.97 -14.63 9.91
CA SER A 171 -1.65 -13.67 10.97
C SER A 171 -2.85 -13.39 11.88
N LEU A 172 -4.06 -13.42 11.32
CA LEU A 172 -5.32 -13.33 12.08
C LEU A 172 -5.55 -14.51 13.04
N LYS A 173 -5.14 -15.73 12.67
CA LYS A 173 -5.27 -16.91 13.53
C LYS A 173 -4.33 -16.88 14.74
N GLN A 174 -3.19 -16.21 14.63
CA GLN A 174 -2.20 -16.12 15.70
C GLN A 174 -2.57 -15.07 16.76
N SER A 175 -3.55 -14.21 16.45
CA SER A 175 -4.02 -13.13 17.33
C SER A 175 -5.22 -13.53 18.21
N THR A 176 -5.63 -14.81 18.19
CA THR A 176 -6.74 -15.37 18.98
C THR A 176 -6.23 -16.31 20.06
#